data_AF-A0A962SYL3-F1
#
_entry.id   AF-A0A962SYL3-F1
#
_cell.length_a   1.000
_cell.length_b   1.000
_cell.length_c   1.000
_cell.angle_alpha   90.00
_cell.angle_beta   90.00
_cell.angle_gamma   90.00
#
_symmetry.space_group_name_H-M   'P 1'
#
loop_
_entity.id
_entity.type
_entity.pdbx_description
1 polymer ?
#
loop_
_entity_poly.entity_id
_entity_poly.type
_entity_poly.pdbx_seq_one_letter_code
_entity_poly.pdbx_strand_id
1 'polypeptide(L)'
;IESEQREDGTRRTTRYDIDLFKCIYCGFCEEACPVDSIVETRTFDYHFEKRGEHIMTKEKLLAHGDRCEAQIAADRAADAAYR
;
A
#
# COMPACT_ATOMS: atom_id res chain seq x y z
N ILE A 1 -3.11 11.54 -4.28
CA ILE A 1 -3.97 10.98 -3.21
C ILE A 1 -5.09 11.98 -2.97
N GLU A 2 -6.34 11.55 -3.08
CA GLU A 2 -7.52 12.37 -2.87
C GLU A 2 -8.40 11.71 -1.79
N SER A 3 -9.10 12.50 -1.00
CA SER A 3 -9.92 12.00 0.12
C SER A 3 -11.08 12.93 0.42
N GLU A 4 -12.20 12.35 0.85
CA GLU A 4 -13.41 13.08 1.23
C GLU A 4 -13.94 12.62 2.59
N GLN A 5 -14.79 13.43 3.20
CA GLN A 5 -15.53 13.06 4.40
C GLN A 5 -16.81 12.32 3.97
N ARG A 6 -17.03 11.13 4.53
CA ARG A 6 -18.25 10.34 4.33
C ARG A 6 -19.35 10.76 5.29
N GLU A 7 -20.57 10.30 5.01
CA GLU A 7 -21.76 10.55 5.84
C GLU A 7 -21.63 10.03 7.28
N ASP A 8 -20.83 8.98 7.49
CA ASP A 8 -20.50 8.42 8.81
C ASP A 8 -19.50 9.27 9.62
N GLY A 9 -19.12 10.44 9.10
CA GLY A 9 -18.15 11.36 9.70
C GLY A 9 -16.68 10.95 9.49
N THR A 10 -16.41 9.78 8.90
CA THR A 10 -15.04 9.31 8.65
C THR A 10 -14.45 9.92 7.39
N ARG A 11 -13.12 10.17 7.39
CA ARG A 11 -12.39 10.62 6.20
C ARG A 11 -11.71 9.42 5.54
N ARG A 12 -12.01 9.18 4.26
CA ARG A 12 -11.45 8.05 3.50
C ARG A 12 -10.92 8.52 2.15
N THR A 13 -9.90 7.83 1.65
CA THR A 13 -9.33 8.13 0.34
C THR A 13 -10.32 7.74 -0.76
N THR A 14 -10.57 8.64 -1.70
CA THR A 14 -11.32 8.35 -2.94
C THR A 14 -10.38 7.84 -4.01
N ARG A 15 -9.15 8.35 -4.02
CA ARG A 15 -8.09 7.96 -4.96
C ARG A 15 -6.76 7.80 -4.26
N TYR A 16 -6.15 6.64 -4.44
CA TYR A 16 -4.82 6.33 -3.91
C TYR A 16 -4.07 5.51 -4.94
N ASP A 17 -3.29 6.18 -5.80
CA ASP A 17 -2.57 5.55 -6.89
C ASP A 17 -1.07 5.62 -6.62
N ILE A 18 -0.38 4.50 -6.77
CA ILE A 18 1.09 4.42 -6.75
C ILE A 18 1.55 4.01 -8.15
N ASP A 19 2.47 4.80 -8.71
CA ASP A 19 3.14 4.50 -9.97
C ASP A 19 4.43 3.72 -9.68
N LEU A 20 4.44 2.42 -9.98
CA LEU A 20 5.56 1.51 -9.68
C LEU A 20 6.82 1.79 -10.51
N PHE A 21 6.74 2.59 -11.57
CA PHE A 21 7.92 3.05 -12.30
C PHE A 21 8.53 4.31 -11.69
N LYS A 22 7.76 5.08 -10.91
CA LYS A 22 8.27 6.24 -10.16
C LYS A 22 8.66 5.88 -8.73
N CYS A 23 8.03 4.86 -8.15
CA CYS A 23 8.39 4.33 -6.84
C CYS A 23 9.82 3.80 -6.87
N ILE A 24 10.61 4.12 -5.85
CA ILE A 24 11.98 3.63 -5.67
C ILE A 24 12.10 2.57 -4.56
N TYR A 25 10.97 2.13 -4.00
CA TYR A 25 10.89 1.09 -2.97
C TYR A 25 11.78 1.38 -1.75
N CYS A 26 11.67 2.60 -1.21
CA CYS A 26 12.52 3.05 -0.11
C CYS A 26 11.88 2.86 1.28
N GLY A 27 10.67 2.31 1.39
CA GLY A 27 9.99 2.12 2.68
C GLY A 27 9.47 3.39 3.38
N PHE A 28 9.83 4.59 2.95
CA PHE A 28 9.46 5.84 3.65
C PHE A 28 7.94 6.08 3.75
N CYS A 29 7.14 5.60 2.81
CA CYS A 29 5.69 5.69 2.92
C CYS A 29 5.14 4.85 4.08
N GLU A 30 5.78 3.73 4.36
CA GLU A 30 5.43 2.82 5.45
C GLU A 30 5.83 3.42 6.81
N GLU A 31 7.03 3.98 6.91
CA GLU A 31 7.53 4.65 8.12
C GLU A 31 6.72 5.91 8.44
N ALA A 32 6.34 6.68 7.41
CA ALA A 32 5.59 7.91 7.59
C ALA A 32 4.11 7.67 7.94
N CYS A 33 3.57 6.47 7.71
CA CYS A 33 2.16 6.21 7.94
C CYS A 33 1.87 6.04 9.43
N PRO A 34 1.07 6.91 10.07
CA PRO A 34 0.85 6.87 11.51
C PRO A 34 -0.05 5.70 11.97
N VAL A 35 -0.64 4.97 11.03
CA VAL A 35 -1.64 3.92 11.25
C VAL A 35 -1.37 2.71 10.35
N ASP A 36 -0.18 2.63 9.75
CA ASP A 36 0.26 1.52 8.91
C ASP A 36 -0.73 1.10 7.80
N SER A 37 -1.34 2.10 7.15
CA SER A 37 -2.30 1.86 6.06
C SER A 37 -1.65 1.49 4.73
N ILE A 38 -0.33 1.64 4.60
CA ILE A 38 0.46 1.24 3.43
C ILE A 38 1.72 0.54 3.93
N VAL A 39 2.06 -0.59 3.31
CA VAL A 39 3.22 -1.42 3.66
C VAL A 39 3.89 -1.98 2.41
N GLU A 40 5.20 -2.16 2.47
CA GLU A 40 5.96 -2.88 1.45
C GLU A 40 5.86 -4.38 1.71
N THR A 41 5.38 -5.12 0.73
CA THR A 41 5.24 -6.58 0.81
C THR A 41 6.46 -7.27 0.22
N ARG A 42 6.62 -8.58 0.49
CA ARG A 42 7.67 -9.42 -0.11
C ARG A 42 7.41 -9.82 -1.57
N THR A 43 6.58 -9.06 -2.28
CA THR A 43 6.38 -9.27 -3.73
C THR A 43 7.39 -8.43 -4.48
N PHE A 44 8.40 -9.09 -5.06
CA PHE A 44 9.47 -8.42 -5.83
C PHE A 44 9.29 -8.57 -7.34
N ASP A 45 8.56 -9.61 -7.76
CA ASP A 45 8.44 -9.98 -9.16
C ASP A 45 7.21 -9.30 -9.79
N TYR A 46 7.46 -8.22 -10.52
CA TYR A 46 6.46 -7.56 -11.34
C TYR A 46 6.84 -7.63 -12.82
N HIS A 47 5.86 -8.01 -13.64
CA HIS A 47 5.97 -7.98 -15.10
C HIS A 47 4.82 -7.13 -15.64
N PHE A 48 5.14 -6.17 -16.51
CA PHE A 48 4.16 -5.29 -17.14
C PHE A 48 4.38 -5.31 -18.65
N GLU A 49 3.32 -5.52 -19.39
CA GLU A 49 3.37 -5.57 -20.86
C GLU A 49 2.82 -4.28 -21.47
N LYS A 50 1.89 -3.62 -20.77
CA LYS A 50 1.19 -2.44 -21.27
C LYS A 50 1.40 -1.24 -20.36
N ARG A 51 1.42 -0.07 -20.99
CA ARG A 51 1.46 1.20 -20.26
C ARG A 51 0.21 1.33 -19.38
N GLY A 52 0.42 1.72 -18.12
CA GLY A 52 -0.63 1.88 -17.12
C GLY A 52 -0.80 0.67 -16.19
N GLU A 53 -0.29 -0.51 -16.56
CA GLU A 53 -0.34 -1.68 -15.67
C GLU A 53 0.50 -1.47 -14.40
N HIS A 54 1.61 -0.72 -14.53
CA HIS A 54 2.46 -0.27 -13.43
C HIS A 54 1.77 0.68 -12.43
N ILE A 55 0.57 1.19 -12.74
CA ILE A 55 -0.19 2.02 -11.80
C ILE A 55 -1.03 1.10 -10.93
N MET A 56 -0.66 1.06 -9.65
CA MET A 56 -1.39 0.41 -8.58
C MET A 56 -2.45 1.36 -8.05
N THR A 57 -3.68 1.17 -8.53
CA THR A 57 -4.85 1.91 -8.02
C THR A 57 -5.21 1.43 -6.62
N LYS A 58 -6.06 2.20 -5.93
CA LYS A 58 -6.51 1.87 -4.57
C LYS A 58 -7.07 0.45 -4.50
N GLU A 59 -7.86 0.03 -5.48
CA GLU A 59 -8.47 -1.30 -5.54
C GLU A 59 -7.41 -2.39 -5.70
N LYS A 60 -6.41 -2.17 -6.55
CA LYS A 60 -5.29 -3.12 -6.72
C LYS A 60 -4.45 -3.24 -5.45
N LEU A 61 -4.22 -2.13 -4.75
CA LEU A 61 -3.48 -2.11 -3.49
C LEU A 61 -4.22 -2.85 -2.39
N LEU A 62 -5.53 -2.61 -2.22
CA LEU A 62 -6.36 -3.34 -1.26
C LEU A 62 -6.39 -4.85 -1.58
N ALA A 63 -6.62 -5.22 -2.84
CA ALA A 63 -6.62 -6.63 -3.26
C ALA A 63 -5.23 -7.30 -3.13
N HIS A 64 -4.14 -6.53 -3.17
CA HIS A 64 -2.80 -7.04 -2.86
C HIS A 64 -2.62 -7.25 -1.36
N GLY A 65 -3.03 -6.26 -0.54
CA GLY A 65 -3.07 -6.38 0.92
C GLY A 65 -3.83 -7.61 1.39
N ASP A 66 -5.06 -7.82 0.91
CA ASP A 66 -5.89 -8.96 1.27
C ASP A 66 -5.21 -10.32 0.98
N ARG A 67 -4.46 -10.41 -0.13
CA ARG A 67 -3.72 -11.63 -0.50
C ARG A 67 -2.49 -11.85 0.37
N CYS A 68 -1.85 -10.78 0.81
CA CYS A 68 -0.60 -10.82 1.56
C CYS A 68 -0.79 -10.64 3.06
N GLU A 69 -2.01 -10.49 3.56
CA GLU A 69 -2.31 -10.12 4.95
C GLU A 69 -1.63 -11.03 5.98
N ALA A 70 -1.64 -12.34 5.77
CA ALA A 70 -0.97 -13.29 6.66
C ALA A 70 0.54 -13.05 6.75
N GLN A 71 1.18 -12.72 5.62
CA GLN A 71 2.60 -12.42 5.55
C GLN A 71 2.90 -11.05 6.18
N ILE A 72 2.10 -10.04 5.88
CA ILE A 72 2.21 -8.68 6.43
C ILE A 72 2.12 -8.74 7.95
N ALA A 73 1.10 -9.43 8.48
CA ALA A 73 0.90 -9.56 9.92
C ALA A 73 2.08 -10.26 10.62
N ALA A 74 2.63 -11.31 10.01
CA ALA A 74 3.79 -12.02 10.55
C ALA A 74 5.06 -11.14 10.58
N ASP A 75 5.34 -10.41 9.49
CA ASP A 75 6.50 -9.52 9.40
C ASP A 75 6.40 -8.38 10.41
N ARG A 76 5.21 -7.77 10.53
CA ARG A 76 4.98 -6.70 11.51
C ARG A 76 5.10 -7.19 12.95
N ALA A 77 4.62 -8.40 13.25
CA ALA A 77 4.78 -8.97 14.58
C ALA A 77 6.26 -9.21 14.94
N ALA A 78 7.09 -9.59 13.95
CA ALA A 78 8.53 -9.75 14.14
C ALA A 78 9.25 -8.41 14.31
N ASP A 79 8.80 -7.37 13.60
CA ASP A 79 9.43 -6.03 13.61
C ASP A 79 8.94 -5.11 14.74
N ALA A 80 7.84 -5.45 15.42
CA ALA A 80 7.20 -4.61 16.44
C ALA A 80 8.10 -4.18 17.62
N ALA A 81 9.24 -4.83 17.83
CA ALA A 81 10.20 -4.45 18.87
C ALA A 81 11.18 -3.34 18.44
N TYR A 82 11.31 -3.10 17.13
CA TYR A 82 12.29 -2.19 16.53
C TYR A 82 11.64 -0.94 15.91
N ARG A 83 10.31 -0.88 15.94
CA ARG A 83 9.47 0.17 15.38
C ARG A 83 8.64 0.82 16.47
#